data_AF-A0KJZ1-F1
#
_entry.id   AF-A0KJZ1-F1
#
_cell.length_a   1.000
_cell.length_b   1.000
_cell.length_c   1.000
_cell.angle_alpha   90.00
_cell.angle_beta   90.00
_cell.angle_gamma   90.00
#
_symmetry.space_group_name_H-M   'P 1'
#
loop_
_entity.id
_entity.type
_entity.pdbx_description
1 polymer ?
#
loop_
_entity_poly.entity_id
_entity_poly.type
_entity_poly.pdbx_seq_one_letter_code
_entity_poly.pdbx_strand_id
1 'polypeptide(L)'
;MKIFRAEPLLWYHHEADLGLIDKLFIKSVQERPNFNRQMFDEDFTRFFDLINHRNGNVFAIVSNDDKLMRKLLGNDNTRYAPYTIDESINNVVKDIAQSLIWSGKAYFFLHEDTEQEEIHIHSISSCGVIRFCGVNIQWVPKRWERHWNQEDEKLPREIRILDETKVMRFDIPTPIKRMLSTQNRTLAVLDKNQLGDANFYSQATYENPNPTSYFDFRVWRDMQDQVLYRATRRTGWNGRKYDSKKRSDFFDCHRLIRFRRNQLLLRDNILNQLSSELSRIGRGYNAKFSIKISVTDELPNVAHLNELEERLVHEEVGFDEIIDYCYNR
;
A
#
# COMPACT_ATOMS: atom_id res chain seq x y z
N MET A 1 -22.73 19.15 14.24
CA MET A 1 -22.49 17.96 13.43
C MET A 1 -23.35 18.11 12.18
N LYS A 2 -22.77 18.03 10.99
CA LYS A 2 -23.50 18.16 9.72
C LYS A 2 -23.50 16.81 9.02
N ILE A 3 -24.63 16.39 8.45
CA ILE A 3 -24.76 15.17 7.65
C ILE A 3 -25.34 15.56 6.31
N PHE A 4 -24.62 15.27 5.22
CA PHE A 4 -25.05 15.66 3.88
C PHE A 4 -24.39 14.79 2.82
N ARG A 5 -24.96 14.78 1.61
CA ARG A 5 -24.31 14.21 0.42
C ARG A 5 -23.35 15.23 -0.13
N ALA A 6 -22.10 14.83 -0.33
CA ALA A 6 -21.07 15.70 -0.89
C ALA A 6 -19.90 14.88 -1.42
N GLU A 7 -19.07 15.54 -2.21
CA GLU A 7 -17.76 15.02 -2.61
C GLU A 7 -16.86 14.76 -1.40
N PRO A 8 -15.96 13.77 -1.52
CA PRO A 8 -15.04 13.45 -0.45
C PRO A 8 -14.08 14.61 -0.20
N LEU A 9 -13.71 14.83 1.05
CA LEU A 9 -12.63 15.72 1.39
C LEU A 9 -11.31 14.99 1.09
N LEU A 10 -10.58 15.46 0.07
CA LEU A 10 -9.40 14.76 -0.46
C LEU A 10 -8.22 14.80 0.52
N TRP A 11 -7.93 15.97 1.10
CA TRP A 11 -6.78 16.17 2.00
C TRP A 11 -7.17 17.06 3.17
N TYR A 12 -6.92 16.60 4.39
CA TYR A 12 -6.95 17.45 5.57
C TYR A 12 -5.96 16.92 6.61
N HIS A 13 -5.15 17.80 7.16
CA HIS A 13 -4.29 17.46 8.29
C HIS A 13 -5.13 17.40 9.56
N HIS A 14 -5.00 16.29 10.30
CA HIS A 14 -5.54 16.21 11.64
C HIS A 14 -4.66 17.06 12.55
N GLU A 15 -5.06 18.30 12.83
CA GLU A 15 -4.55 18.96 14.03
C GLU A 15 -5.09 18.21 15.27
N ALA A 16 -4.25 18.14 16.30
CA ALA A 16 -4.22 17.15 17.39
C ALA A 16 -5.46 17.01 18.29
N ASP A 17 -6.58 17.67 17.99
CA ASP A 17 -7.79 17.72 18.81
C ASP A 17 -8.86 16.68 18.38
N LEU A 18 -8.44 15.42 18.21
CA LEU A 18 -9.39 14.31 17.99
C LEU A 18 -10.14 14.00 19.29
N GLY A 19 -11.45 14.29 19.31
CA GLY A 19 -12.32 13.90 20.40
C GLY A 19 -12.46 12.37 20.52
N LEU A 20 -12.96 11.88 21.66
CA LEU A 20 -13.15 10.44 21.90
C LEU A 20 -13.96 9.73 20.80
N ILE A 21 -15.00 10.39 20.27
CA ILE A 21 -15.83 9.86 19.19
C ILE A 21 -15.03 9.81 17.88
N ASP A 22 -14.22 10.84 17.61
CA ASP A 22 -13.40 10.90 16.40
C ASP A 22 -12.39 9.75 16.36
N LYS A 23 -11.84 9.35 17.51
CA LYS A 23 -10.92 8.19 17.65
C LYS A 23 -11.56 6.83 17.34
N LEU A 24 -12.89 6.70 17.35
CA LEU A 24 -13.57 5.46 16.98
C LEU A 24 -13.62 5.25 15.46
N PHE A 25 -13.78 6.34 14.70
CA PHE A 25 -13.94 6.30 13.25
C PHE A 25 -12.64 6.59 12.52
N ILE A 26 -11.85 7.49 13.07
CA ILE A 26 -10.48 7.75 12.69
C ILE A 26 -9.66 6.89 13.65
N LYS A 27 -9.34 5.67 13.23
CA LYS A 27 -8.18 5.01 13.82
C LYS A 27 -7.08 6.05 13.71
N SER A 28 -6.52 6.47 14.85
CA SER A 28 -5.24 7.18 14.83
C SER A 28 -4.36 6.30 13.96
N VAL A 29 -4.15 6.70 12.70
CA VAL A 29 -3.07 6.18 11.91
C VAL A 29 -1.91 6.47 12.83
N GLN A 30 -1.39 5.43 13.46
CA GLN A 30 -0.25 5.55 14.33
C GLN A 30 0.75 6.41 13.60
N GLU A 31 1.19 7.45 14.29
CA GLU A 31 2.15 8.45 13.87
C GLU A 31 3.30 7.77 13.13
N ARG A 32 3.23 7.74 11.80
CA ARG A 32 4.17 7.03 10.94
C ARG A 32 4.23 5.51 11.22
N PRO A 33 4.41 4.68 10.18
CA PRO A 33 4.73 3.28 10.41
C PRO A 33 6.01 3.19 11.26
N ASN A 34 5.99 2.32 12.27
CA ASN A 34 7.17 2.04 13.08
C ASN A 34 8.34 1.53 12.19
N PHE A 35 9.58 1.62 12.68
CA PHE A 35 10.80 1.39 11.89
C PHE A 35 10.78 0.15 10.96
N ASN A 36 10.57 -1.06 11.48
CA ASN A 36 10.54 -2.26 10.63
C ASN A 36 9.33 -2.28 9.71
N ARG A 37 8.18 -1.78 10.17
CA ARG A 37 6.97 -1.68 9.36
C ARG A 37 7.18 -0.77 8.16
N GLN A 38 7.81 0.38 8.38
CA GLN A 38 8.13 1.34 7.33
C GLN A 38 9.05 0.72 6.27
N MET A 39 10.15 0.08 6.70
CA MET A 39 11.07 -0.56 5.76
C MET A 39 10.39 -1.68 4.95
N PHE A 40 9.52 -2.48 5.59
CA PHE A 40 8.74 -3.48 4.88
C PHE A 40 7.84 -2.85 3.84
N ASP A 41 7.11 -1.79 4.21
CA ASP A 41 6.16 -1.12 3.31
C ASP A 41 6.91 -0.53 2.11
N GLU A 42 8.04 0.15 2.32
CA GLU A 42 8.92 0.66 1.26
C GLU A 42 9.43 -0.46 0.33
N ASP A 43 9.96 -1.55 0.89
CA ASP A 43 10.49 -2.67 0.10
C ASP A 43 9.38 -3.39 -0.68
N PHE A 44 8.18 -3.45 -0.12
CA PHE A 44 7.04 -4.08 -0.77
C PHE A 44 6.51 -3.21 -1.92
N THR A 45 6.38 -1.89 -1.72
CA THR A 45 5.85 -0.97 -2.74
C THR A 45 6.84 -0.67 -3.86
N ARG A 46 8.15 -0.74 -3.59
CA ARG A 46 9.21 -0.52 -4.60
C ARG A 46 9.07 -1.41 -5.83
N PHE A 47 8.45 -2.57 -5.71
CA PHE A 47 8.11 -3.42 -6.87
C PHE A 47 7.30 -2.68 -7.93
N PHE A 48 6.32 -1.89 -7.48
CA PHE A 48 5.40 -1.17 -8.36
C PHE A 48 6.07 0.05 -9.00
N ASP A 49 7.10 0.62 -8.36
CA ASP A 49 7.93 1.67 -8.96
C ASP A 49 8.76 1.16 -10.14
N LEU A 50 9.29 -0.06 -10.03
CA LEU A 50 10.17 -0.64 -11.07
C LEU A 50 9.43 -0.98 -12.37
N ILE A 51 8.11 -1.15 -12.31
CA ILE A 51 7.27 -1.39 -13.50
C ILE A 51 7.19 -0.12 -14.37
N ASN A 52 7.30 1.08 -13.78
CA ASN A 52 7.18 2.37 -14.50
C ASN A 52 8.32 2.66 -15.48
N HIS A 53 9.47 2.00 -15.37
CA HIS A 53 10.63 2.27 -16.23
C HIS A 53 10.66 1.46 -17.53
N ARG A 54 9.65 0.61 -17.78
CA ARG A 54 9.60 -0.21 -18.99
C ARG A 54 8.83 0.53 -20.09
N ASN A 55 9.52 0.84 -21.18
CA ASN A 55 8.89 1.27 -22.43
C ASN A 55 8.27 0.04 -23.10
N GLY A 56 6.94 -0.05 -23.17
CA GLY A 56 6.24 -1.17 -23.80
C GLY A 56 4.75 -1.21 -23.45
N ASN A 57 3.99 -2.04 -24.17
CA ASN A 57 2.59 -2.35 -23.85
C ASN A 57 2.58 -3.45 -22.76
N VAL A 58 2.82 -3.04 -21.51
CA VAL A 58 2.89 -3.92 -20.34
C VAL A 58 1.51 -4.41 -19.88
N PHE A 59 0.45 -3.73 -20.32
CA PHE A 59 -0.94 -4.14 -20.05
C PHE A 59 -1.71 -4.48 -21.32
N ALA A 60 -2.42 -5.61 -21.27
CA ALA A 60 -3.46 -5.95 -22.23
C ALA A 60 -4.80 -5.42 -21.73
N ILE A 61 -5.40 -4.51 -22.51
CA ILE A 61 -6.70 -3.90 -22.23
C ILE A 61 -7.71 -4.38 -23.26
N VAL A 62 -8.81 -4.95 -22.79
CA VAL A 62 -9.94 -5.33 -23.64
C VAL A 62 -11.16 -4.53 -23.19
N SER A 63 -11.64 -3.64 -24.06
CA SER A 63 -12.86 -2.86 -23.83
C SER A 63 -13.83 -3.02 -24.99
N ASN A 64 -15.11 -2.81 -24.72
CA ASN A 64 -16.14 -2.72 -25.75
C ASN A 64 -16.49 -1.27 -26.15
N ASP A 65 -15.85 -0.27 -25.50
CA ASP A 65 -16.00 1.15 -25.80
C ASP A 65 -14.68 1.86 -25.49
N ASP A 66 -13.80 1.92 -26.50
CA ASP A 66 -12.46 2.49 -26.35
C ASP A 66 -12.48 3.98 -26.00
N LYS A 67 -13.52 4.72 -26.43
CA LYS A 67 -13.65 6.14 -26.13
C LYS A 67 -13.95 6.34 -24.65
N LEU A 68 -14.93 5.61 -24.11
CA LEU A 68 -15.25 5.69 -22.69
C LEU A 68 -14.08 5.16 -21.82
N MET A 69 -13.37 4.12 -22.28
CA MET A 69 -12.19 3.61 -21.60
C MET A 69 -11.08 4.68 -21.48
N ARG A 70 -10.75 5.37 -22.57
CA ARG A 70 -9.72 6.44 -22.55
C ARG A 70 -10.12 7.60 -21.65
N LYS A 71 -11.40 7.98 -21.67
CA LYS A 71 -11.96 9.00 -20.79
C LYS A 71 -11.83 8.61 -19.32
N LEU A 72 -12.22 7.39 -18.93
CA LEU A 72 -12.13 6.91 -17.55
C LEU A 72 -10.69 6.74 -17.04
N LEU A 73 -9.74 6.45 -17.93
CA LEU A 73 -8.31 6.36 -17.59
C LEU A 73 -7.57 7.72 -17.67
N GLY A 74 -8.30 8.80 -17.96
CA GLY A 74 -7.77 10.18 -17.97
C GLY A 74 -6.80 10.48 -19.12
N ASN A 75 -6.94 9.82 -20.28
CA ASN A 75 -6.01 9.97 -21.42
C ASN A 75 -6.60 10.71 -22.63
N ASP A 76 -7.63 11.54 -22.43
CA ASP A 76 -8.16 12.38 -23.50
C ASP A 76 -7.38 13.71 -23.57
N ASN A 77 -6.23 13.70 -24.27
CA ASN A 77 -5.50 14.90 -24.76
C ASN A 77 -5.12 16.01 -23.75
N THR A 78 -4.37 15.68 -22.69
CA THR A 78 -3.70 16.72 -21.89
C THR A 78 -2.50 17.31 -22.64
N ARG A 79 -2.44 18.64 -22.72
CA ARG A 79 -1.43 19.43 -23.48
C ARG A 79 0.02 19.32 -22.97
N TYR A 80 0.27 18.59 -21.90
CA TYR A 80 1.59 18.43 -21.27
C TYR A 80 1.98 16.96 -21.22
N ALA A 81 2.72 16.52 -22.24
CA ALA A 81 3.24 15.16 -22.45
C ALA A 81 2.18 14.04 -22.34
N PRO A 82 1.82 13.35 -23.43
CA PRO A 82 0.82 12.29 -23.37
C PRO A 82 1.37 11.12 -22.53
N TYR A 83 0.91 11.01 -21.28
CA TYR A 83 1.05 9.79 -20.50
C TYR A 83 0.44 8.65 -21.32
N THR A 84 1.18 7.55 -21.47
CA THR A 84 0.59 6.36 -22.11
C THR A 84 -0.49 5.77 -21.18
N ILE A 85 -1.48 5.08 -21.75
CA ILE A 85 -2.53 4.41 -20.95
C ILE A 85 -1.89 3.50 -19.89
N ASP A 86 -0.78 2.85 -20.25
CA ASP A 86 -0.03 1.97 -19.37
C ASP A 86 0.61 2.71 -18.19
N GLU A 87 1.11 3.92 -18.42
CA GLU A 87 1.65 4.76 -17.36
C GLU A 87 0.56 5.21 -16.38
N SER A 88 -0.62 5.59 -16.90
CA SER A 88 -1.80 5.90 -16.07
C SER A 88 -2.23 4.71 -15.22
N ILE A 89 -2.34 3.52 -15.83
CA ILE A 89 -2.68 2.28 -15.11
C ILE A 89 -1.63 1.97 -14.05
N ASN A 90 -0.35 2.07 -14.38
CA ASN A 90 0.72 1.79 -13.43
C ASN A 90 0.70 2.74 -12.23
N ASN A 91 0.54 4.05 -12.46
CA ASN A 91 0.45 5.04 -11.39
C ASN A 91 -0.73 4.76 -10.47
N VAL A 92 -1.91 4.44 -11.03
CA VAL A 92 -3.09 4.05 -10.25
C VAL A 92 -2.84 2.76 -9.47
N VAL A 93 -2.25 1.73 -10.09
CA VAL A 93 -1.93 0.46 -9.43
C VAL A 93 -0.94 0.66 -8.28
N LYS A 94 0.08 1.50 -8.49
CA LYS A 94 1.06 1.88 -7.46
C LYS A 94 0.39 2.57 -6.28
N ASP A 95 -0.45 3.57 -6.53
CA ASP A 95 -1.16 4.31 -5.47
C ASP A 95 -2.12 3.40 -4.70
N ILE A 96 -2.81 2.48 -5.40
CA ILE A 96 -3.63 1.45 -4.77
C ILE A 96 -2.76 0.55 -3.91
N ALA A 97 -1.64 0.03 -4.44
CA ALA A 97 -0.76 -0.89 -3.71
C ALA A 97 -0.21 -0.23 -2.44
N GLN A 98 0.26 1.00 -2.54
CA GLN A 98 0.78 1.78 -1.42
C GLN A 98 -0.30 2.00 -0.34
N SER A 99 -1.51 2.39 -0.74
CA SER A 99 -2.64 2.55 0.17
C SER A 99 -3.05 1.22 0.82
N LEU A 100 -3.14 0.13 0.06
CA LEU A 100 -3.47 -1.20 0.57
C LEU A 100 -2.43 -1.72 1.56
N ILE A 101 -1.14 -1.50 1.29
CA ILE A 101 -0.08 -1.94 2.20
C ILE A 101 -0.11 -1.11 3.48
N TRP A 102 -0.28 0.21 3.42
CA TRP A 102 -0.31 1.05 4.62
C TRP A 102 -1.57 0.88 5.48
N SER A 103 -2.77 0.97 4.88
CA SER A 103 -4.03 1.02 5.63
C SER A 103 -4.90 -0.23 5.48
N GLY A 104 -4.56 -1.13 4.55
CA GLY A 104 -5.35 -2.31 4.23
C GLY A 104 -6.54 -2.06 3.30
N LYS A 105 -6.78 -0.80 2.90
CA LYS A 105 -7.88 -0.38 2.03
C LYS A 105 -7.48 0.83 1.18
N ALA A 106 -7.92 0.86 -0.07
CA ALA A 106 -7.76 2.06 -0.90
C ALA A 106 -9.13 2.53 -1.39
N TYR A 107 -9.33 3.85 -1.41
CA TYR A 107 -10.53 4.48 -1.94
C TYR A 107 -10.12 5.53 -2.95
N PHE A 108 -10.83 5.58 -4.06
CA PHE A 108 -10.62 6.58 -5.10
C PHE A 108 -11.96 7.22 -5.45
N PHE A 109 -11.93 8.51 -5.76
CA PHE A 109 -13.08 9.27 -6.24
C PHE A 109 -12.90 9.61 -7.69
N LEU A 110 -13.98 9.46 -8.44
CA LEU A 110 -14.08 9.91 -9.81
C LEU A 110 -14.68 11.32 -9.83
N HIS A 111 -13.86 12.29 -10.19
CA HIS A 111 -14.26 13.68 -10.39
C HIS A 111 -14.44 13.95 -11.88
N GLU A 112 -15.57 14.56 -12.25
CA GLU A 112 -15.89 14.91 -13.62
C GLU A 112 -15.68 16.42 -13.76
N ASP A 113 -14.70 16.83 -14.55
CA ASP A 113 -14.53 18.23 -14.92
C ASP A 113 -15.51 18.54 -16.06
N THR A 114 -16.56 19.29 -15.74
CA THR A 114 -17.57 19.71 -16.73
C THR A 114 -17.04 20.72 -17.75
N GLU A 115 -15.94 21.42 -17.46
CA GLU A 115 -15.36 22.41 -18.37
C GLU A 115 -14.42 21.76 -19.40
N GLN A 116 -13.67 20.75 -19.00
CA GLN A 116 -12.71 20.05 -19.88
C GLN A 116 -13.26 18.74 -20.47
N GLU A 117 -14.46 18.31 -20.03
CA GLU A 117 -15.01 16.97 -20.29
C GLU A 117 -14.08 15.82 -19.87
N GLU A 118 -13.12 16.09 -18.98
CA GLU A 118 -12.14 15.14 -18.48
C GLU A 118 -12.66 14.45 -17.21
N ILE A 119 -12.21 13.21 -17.00
CA ILE A 119 -12.49 12.44 -15.78
C ILE A 119 -11.17 12.23 -15.06
N HIS A 120 -11.11 12.71 -13.82
CA HIS A 120 -9.94 12.56 -12.95
C HIS A 120 -10.23 11.56 -11.83
N ILE A 121 -9.26 10.67 -11.61
CA ILE A 121 -9.29 9.72 -10.51
C ILE A 121 -8.40 10.27 -9.40
N HIS A 122 -8.98 10.60 -8.24
CA HIS A 122 -8.25 11.08 -7.08
C HIS A 122 -8.26 10.06 -5.95
N SER A 123 -7.10 9.80 -5.34
CA SER A 123 -7.03 9.00 -4.12
C SER A 123 -7.71 9.74 -2.96
N ILE A 124 -8.59 9.05 -2.24
CA ILE A 124 -9.20 9.55 -1.00
C ILE A 124 -8.47 8.90 0.18
N SER A 125 -8.24 9.67 1.24
CA SER A 125 -7.78 9.09 2.50
C SER A 125 -8.72 7.98 2.97
N SER A 126 -8.16 6.79 3.21
CA SER A 126 -8.90 5.67 3.78
C SER A 126 -9.31 5.91 5.25
N CYS A 127 -8.75 6.93 5.90
CA CYS A 127 -9.05 7.32 7.27
C CYS A 127 -10.47 7.89 7.36
N GLY A 128 -11.27 7.38 8.29
CA GLY A 128 -12.63 7.85 8.49
C GLY A 128 -13.62 7.40 7.41
N VAL A 129 -13.21 6.67 6.37
CA VAL A 129 -14.12 6.13 5.35
C VAL A 129 -14.61 4.74 5.75
N ILE A 130 -15.92 4.64 6.03
CA ILE A 130 -16.60 3.40 6.39
C ILE A 130 -17.72 3.10 5.41
N ARG A 131 -17.97 1.80 5.17
CA ARG A 131 -19.16 1.34 4.45
C ARG A 131 -20.18 0.84 5.45
N PHE A 132 -21.37 1.42 5.43
CA PHE A 132 -22.48 1.04 6.30
C PHE A 132 -23.74 0.85 5.45
N CYS A 133 -24.36 -0.33 5.54
CA CYS A 133 -25.55 -0.70 4.76
C CYS A 133 -25.42 -0.41 3.24
N GLY A 134 -24.26 -0.73 2.65
CA GLY A 134 -23.99 -0.48 1.23
C GLY A 134 -23.43 0.91 0.92
N VAL A 135 -23.72 1.91 1.77
CA VAL A 135 -23.36 3.32 1.55
C VAL A 135 -21.94 3.63 2.05
N ASN A 136 -21.16 4.34 1.25
CA ASN A 136 -19.84 4.85 1.65
C ASN A 136 -20.00 6.19 2.38
N ILE A 137 -19.44 6.27 3.59
CA ILE A 137 -19.55 7.43 4.47
C ILE A 137 -18.14 7.85 4.85
N GLN A 138 -17.83 9.14 4.70
CA GLN A 138 -16.60 9.74 5.20
C GLN A 138 -16.89 10.51 6.49
N TRP A 139 -16.18 10.13 7.56
CA TRP A 139 -16.16 10.83 8.84
C TRP A 139 -15.07 11.90 8.83
N VAL A 140 -15.49 13.16 8.89
CA VAL A 140 -14.57 14.30 8.98
C VAL A 140 -14.66 14.91 10.38
N PRO A 141 -13.55 14.92 11.14
CA PRO A 141 -13.52 15.43 12.50
C PRO A 141 -13.67 16.96 12.49
N LYS A 142 -13.81 17.54 13.69
CA LYS A 142 -13.68 19.00 13.84
C LYS A 142 -12.26 19.40 13.41
N ARG A 143 -12.16 20.47 12.63
CA ARG A 143 -10.88 20.98 12.13
C ARG A 143 -10.88 22.50 12.11
N TRP A 144 -9.69 23.06 12.19
CA TRP A 144 -9.46 24.47 11.87
C TRP A 144 -9.12 24.56 10.39
N GLU A 145 -9.81 25.44 9.67
CA GLU A 145 -9.42 25.80 8.32
C GLU A 145 -8.63 27.10 8.40
N ARG A 146 -7.36 27.02 8.00
CA ARG A 146 -6.49 28.18 7.99
C ARG A 146 -6.74 28.97 6.71
N HIS A 147 -7.05 30.23 6.86
CA HIS A 147 -7.23 31.12 5.73
C HIS A 147 -6.09 32.12 5.67
N TRP A 148 -5.49 32.31 4.49
CA TRP A 148 -4.40 33.28 4.32
C TRP A 148 -4.88 34.73 4.47
N ASN A 149 -6.16 34.99 4.16
CA ASN A 149 -6.74 36.34 4.06
C ASN A 149 -7.92 36.57 5.01
N GLN A 150 -8.27 35.59 5.85
CA GLN A 150 -9.42 35.64 6.77
C GLN A 150 -9.01 35.00 8.10
N GLU A 151 -9.78 35.26 9.16
CA GLU A 151 -9.58 34.57 10.43
C GLU A 151 -9.85 33.06 10.26
N ASP A 152 -9.04 32.25 10.94
CA ASP A 152 -9.16 30.79 10.92
C ASP A 152 -10.56 30.37 11.39
N GLU A 153 -11.25 29.57 10.58
CA GLU A 153 -12.60 29.11 10.91
C GLU A 153 -12.54 27.72 11.56
N LYS A 154 -13.27 27.56 12.67
CA LYS A 154 -13.48 26.24 13.28
C LYS A 154 -14.66 25.53 12.64
N LEU A 155 -14.37 24.61 11.73
CA LEU A 155 -15.41 23.81 11.09
C LEU A 155 -15.96 22.72 12.01
N PRO A 156 -17.29 22.51 12.01
CA PRO A 156 -17.91 21.45 12.78
C PRO A 156 -17.59 20.07 12.19
N ARG A 157 -17.78 19.02 13.00
CA ARG A 157 -17.80 17.62 12.54
C ARG A 157 -18.77 17.44 11.37
N GLU A 158 -18.32 16.78 10.30
CA GLU A 158 -19.10 16.46 9.11
C GLU A 158 -19.14 14.94 8.87
N ILE A 159 -20.30 14.46 8.46
CA ILE A 159 -20.50 13.11 7.94
C ILE A 159 -20.92 13.27 6.49
N ARG A 160 -20.03 12.91 5.57
CA ARG A 160 -20.28 13.01 4.13
C ARG A 160 -20.73 11.66 3.59
N ILE A 161 -21.93 11.62 3.01
CA ILE A 161 -22.43 10.46 2.28
C ILE A 161 -21.89 10.56 0.86
N LEU A 162 -21.01 9.64 0.48
CA LEU A 162 -20.35 9.64 -0.81
C LEU A 162 -21.20 8.94 -1.86
N ASP A 163 -21.12 9.40 -3.10
CA ASP A 163 -21.79 8.79 -4.23
C ASP A 163 -21.13 7.43 -4.57
N GLU A 164 -21.89 6.34 -4.41
CA GLU A 164 -21.40 4.99 -4.72
C GLU A 164 -21.05 4.84 -6.21
N THR A 165 -21.68 5.61 -7.10
CA THR A 165 -21.39 5.56 -8.54
C THR A 165 -20.04 6.18 -8.89
N LYS A 166 -19.46 7.00 -8.01
CA LYS A 166 -18.18 7.71 -8.22
C LYS A 166 -17.05 7.22 -7.32
N VAL A 167 -17.33 6.44 -6.28
CA VAL A 167 -16.30 5.92 -5.36
C VAL A 167 -15.86 4.52 -5.79
N MET A 168 -14.58 4.34 -6.05
CA MET A 168 -13.95 3.01 -6.18
C MET A 168 -13.38 2.55 -4.85
N ARG A 169 -13.50 1.25 -4.59
CA ARG A 169 -12.95 0.63 -3.38
C ARG A 169 -12.07 -0.56 -3.74
N PHE A 170 -10.93 -0.62 -3.07
CA PHE A 170 -9.99 -1.73 -3.19
C PHE A 170 -9.73 -2.33 -1.82
N ASP A 171 -9.76 -3.66 -1.75
CA ASP A 171 -9.46 -4.43 -0.54
C ASP A 171 -8.27 -5.37 -0.78
N ILE A 172 -7.43 -5.53 0.23
CA ILE A 172 -6.32 -6.48 0.17
C ILE A 172 -6.83 -7.94 0.18
N PRO A 173 -6.26 -8.86 -0.63
CA PRO A 173 -6.63 -10.27 -0.60
C PRO A 173 -6.57 -10.88 0.80
N THR A 174 -7.57 -11.67 1.18
CA THR A 174 -7.62 -12.30 2.52
C THR A 174 -6.34 -13.06 2.92
N PRO A 175 -5.70 -13.85 2.04
CA PRO A 175 -4.44 -14.52 2.37
C PRO A 175 -3.32 -13.53 2.73
N ILE A 176 -3.13 -12.48 1.92
CA ILE A 176 -2.13 -11.43 2.14
C ILE A 176 -2.46 -10.66 3.42
N LYS A 177 -3.74 -10.31 3.63
CA LYS A 177 -4.21 -9.63 4.83
C LYS A 177 -3.85 -10.36 6.12
N ARG A 178 -4.10 -11.67 6.17
CA ARG A 178 -3.81 -12.52 7.34
C ARG A 178 -2.30 -12.60 7.59
N MET A 179 -1.53 -12.77 6.52
CA MET A 179 -0.07 -12.79 6.56
C MET A 179 0.49 -11.48 7.12
N LEU A 180 0.10 -10.32 6.54
CA LEU A 180 0.55 -9.01 6.99
C LEU A 180 0.11 -8.71 8.42
N SER A 181 -1.13 -9.06 8.79
CA SER A 181 -1.63 -8.87 10.16
C SER A 181 -0.77 -9.59 11.20
N THR A 182 -0.35 -10.83 10.91
CA THR A 182 0.51 -11.61 11.81
C THR A 182 1.90 -11.01 11.88
N GLN A 183 2.51 -10.69 10.73
CA GLN A 183 3.83 -10.05 10.66
C GLN A 183 3.82 -8.72 11.43
N ASN A 184 2.89 -7.83 11.12
CA ASN A 184 2.87 -6.46 11.65
C ASN A 184 2.64 -6.43 13.16
N ARG A 185 1.90 -7.40 13.72
CA ARG A 185 1.78 -7.56 15.17
C ARG A 185 3.15 -7.83 15.80
N THR A 186 3.98 -8.67 15.19
CA THR A 186 5.32 -8.95 15.69
C THR A 186 6.28 -7.79 15.43
N LEU A 187 6.22 -7.15 14.25
CA LEU A 187 7.04 -5.97 13.97
C LEU A 187 6.76 -4.83 14.96
N ALA A 188 5.49 -4.58 15.30
CA ALA A 188 5.14 -3.57 16.30
C ALA A 188 5.78 -3.86 17.68
N VAL A 189 5.89 -5.14 18.07
CA VAL A 189 6.59 -5.54 19.31
C VAL A 189 8.10 -5.34 19.17
N LEU A 190 8.69 -5.70 18.04
CA LEU A 190 10.12 -5.48 17.80
C LEU A 190 10.47 -3.99 17.84
N ASP A 191 9.70 -3.17 17.12
CA ASP A 191 9.93 -1.73 17.01
C ASP A 191 9.83 -1.03 18.36
N LYS A 192 8.85 -1.41 19.20
CA LYS A 192 8.72 -0.90 20.57
C LYS A 192 9.99 -1.15 21.40
N ASN A 193 10.73 -2.20 21.10
CA ASN A 193 11.92 -2.59 21.85
C ASN A 193 13.23 -2.19 21.15
N GLN A 194 13.20 -1.55 19.98
CA GLN A 194 14.41 -1.17 19.23
C GLN A 194 15.04 0.15 19.68
N LEU A 195 14.23 1.12 20.12
CA LEU A 195 14.68 2.47 20.44
C LEU A 195 14.51 2.75 21.94
N GLY A 196 15.61 2.66 22.69
CA GLY A 196 15.82 3.39 23.97
C GLY A 196 15.02 2.97 25.21
N ASP A 197 13.78 2.52 25.10
CA ASP A 197 12.86 2.36 26.24
C ASP A 197 13.13 1.14 27.11
N ALA A 198 14.04 0.27 26.69
CA ALA A 198 14.29 -0.95 27.42
C ALA A 198 15.11 -0.74 28.70
N ASN A 199 15.56 0.49 29.01
CA ASN A 199 16.23 0.85 30.27
C ASN A 199 17.27 -0.19 30.73
N PHE A 200 18.02 -0.78 29.80
CA PHE A 200 19.03 -1.81 30.10
C PHE A 200 20.29 -1.22 30.76
N TYR A 201 20.39 0.10 30.81
CA TYR A 201 21.45 0.81 31.50
C TYR A 201 21.12 0.85 32.99
N SER A 202 22.00 0.26 33.78
CA SER A 202 22.06 0.52 35.21
C SER A 202 22.27 2.02 35.43
N GLN A 203 21.46 2.63 36.29
CA GLN A 203 21.51 4.06 36.53
C GLN A 203 22.82 4.42 37.24
N ALA A 204 23.66 5.24 36.58
CA ALA A 204 24.87 5.77 37.19
C ALA A 204 24.49 6.67 38.37
N THR A 205 25.07 6.42 39.54
CA THR A 205 24.92 7.26 40.73
C THR A 205 26.25 7.94 41.06
N TYR A 206 26.23 8.96 41.91
CA TYR A 206 27.45 9.60 42.41
C TYR A 206 28.38 8.59 43.11
N GLU A 207 27.79 7.60 43.79
CA GLU A 207 28.51 6.53 44.50
C GLU A 207 28.99 5.40 43.56
N ASN A 208 28.32 5.21 42.42
CA ASN A 208 28.71 4.23 41.41
C ASN A 208 28.56 4.81 40.00
N PRO A 209 29.57 5.58 39.54
CA PRO A 209 29.50 6.27 38.25
C PRO A 209 29.57 5.31 37.05
N ASN A 210 30.05 4.08 37.25
CA ASN A 210 30.20 3.05 36.22
C ASN A 210 29.55 1.74 36.65
N PRO A 211 28.21 1.65 36.70
CA PRO A 211 27.54 0.46 37.16
C PRO A 211 27.66 -0.68 36.13
N THR A 212 28.13 -1.84 36.57
CA THR A 212 28.27 -3.03 35.72
C THR A 212 26.90 -3.53 35.25
N SER A 213 26.69 -3.60 33.93
CA SER A 213 25.52 -4.24 33.34
C SER A 213 25.82 -5.71 33.02
N TYR A 214 24.96 -6.63 33.47
CA TYR A 214 25.02 -8.05 33.14
C TYR A 214 24.23 -8.40 31.88
N PHE A 215 23.69 -7.41 31.19
CA PHE A 215 22.87 -7.63 30.02
C PHE A 215 23.73 -7.93 28.78
N ASP A 216 23.52 -9.11 28.19
CA ASP A 216 24.20 -9.47 26.95
C ASP A 216 23.44 -8.95 25.72
N PHE A 217 23.87 -7.79 25.24
CA PHE A 217 23.34 -7.16 24.03
C PHE A 217 23.51 -8.04 22.78
N ARG A 218 24.50 -8.95 22.73
CA ARG A 218 24.69 -9.84 21.58
C ARG A 218 23.58 -10.87 21.52
N VAL A 219 23.28 -11.51 22.65
CA VAL A 219 22.18 -12.49 22.76
C VAL A 219 20.84 -11.81 22.49
N TRP A 220 20.62 -10.62 23.04
CA TRP A 220 19.39 -9.87 22.79
C TRP A 220 19.20 -9.53 21.31
N ARG A 221 20.23 -8.98 20.65
CA ARG A 221 20.19 -8.67 19.21
C ARG A 221 19.94 -9.92 18.37
N ASP A 222 20.60 -11.02 18.72
CA ASP A 222 20.43 -12.30 18.03
C ASP A 222 19.00 -12.84 18.16
N MET A 223 18.36 -12.63 19.32
CA MET A 223 16.95 -12.96 19.52
C MET A 223 16.03 -12.06 18.69
N GLN A 224 16.27 -10.74 18.66
CA GLN A 224 15.49 -9.81 17.82
C GLN A 224 15.54 -10.25 16.34
N ASP A 225 16.72 -10.63 15.86
CA ASP A 225 16.92 -11.11 14.49
C ASP A 225 16.15 -12.40 14.20
N GLN A 226 16.22 -13.38 15.10
CA GLN A 226 15.46 -14.62 14.95
C GLN A 226 13.94 -14.37 14.95
N VAL A 227 13.45 -13.48 15.80
CA VAL A 227 12.03 -13.11 15.85
C VAL A 227 11.61 -12.42 14.56
N LEU A 228 12.43 -11.50 14.04
CA LEU A 228 12.20 -10.85 12.75
C LEU A 228 12.09 -11.90 11.64
N TYR A 229 13.05 -12.83 11.53
CA TYR A 229 13.04 -13.86 10.49
C TYR A 229 11.81 -14.77 10.55
N ARG A 230 11.36 -15.12 11.77
CA ARG A 230 10.15 -15.92 11.97
C ARG A 230 8.89 -15.15 11.56
N ALA A 231 8.80 -13.88 11.93
CA ALA A 231 7.67 -13.01 11.60
C ALA A 231 7.51 -12.82 10.09
N THR A 232 8.63 -12.70 9.37
CA THR A 232 8.66 -12.40 7.94
C THR A 232 8.77 -13.63 7.05
N ARG A 233 8.77 -14.85 7.63
CA ARG A 233 8.88 -16.12 6.88
C ARG A 233 7.82 -16.29 5.81
N ARG A 234 6.59 -15.85 6.08
CA ARG A 234 5.45 -15.95 5.16
C ARG A 234 5.48 -14.88 4.07
N THR A 235 5.90 -13.67 4.41
CA THR A 235 6.04 -12.60 3.41
C THR A 235 7.24 -12.82 2.52
N GLY A 236 8.30 -13.46 3.03
CA GLY A 236 9.58 -13.58 2.33
C GLY A 236 10.48 -12.36 2.52
N TRP A 237 10.05 -11.34 3.26
CA TRP A 237 10.84 -10.11 3.42
C TRP A 237 12.12 -10.34 4.22
N ASN A 238 13.28 -9.99 3.66
CA ASN A 238 14.59 -10.25 4.28
C ASN A 238 15.04 -9.19 5.29
N GLY A 239 14.24 -8.16 5.57
CA GLY A 239 14.58 -7.14 6.56
C GLY A 239 15.80 -6.29 6.20
N ARG A 240 16.11 -6.17 4.88
CA ARG A 240 17.33 -5.55 4.33
C ARG A 240 18.64 -6.12 4.85
N LYS A 241 18.61 -7.31 5.45
CA LYS A 241 19.81 -8.07 5.78
C LYS A 241 20.14 -8.92 4.57
N TYR A 242 21.28 -8.68 3.93
CA TYR A 242 21.79 -9.47 2.81
C TYR A 242 23.08 -10.19 3.20
N ASP A 243 23.95 -9.54 3.97
CA ASP A 243 25.27 -10.06 4.35
C ASP A 243 25.31 -10.76 5.73
N SER A 244 24.35 -11.64 5.99
CA SER A 244 24.31 -12.38 7.25
C SER A 244 25.02 -13.71 7.10
N LYS A 245 26.18 -13.87 7.76
CA LYS A 245 26.88 -15.17 7.96
C LYS A 245 26.00 -16.30 8.50
N LYS A 246 24.78 -15.99 8.96
CA LYS A 246 23.80 -16.91 9.52
C LYS A 246 22.84 -17.50 8.47
N ARG A 247 23.00 -17.20 7.17
CA ARG A 247 22.09 -17.64 6.10
C ARG A 247 22.87 -18.13 4.90
N SER A 248 22.30 -19.09 4.18
CA SER A 248 22.78 -19.52 2.87
C SER A 248 22.07 -18.76 1.76
N ASP A 249 22.72 -18.65 0.60
CA ASP A 249 22.15 -18.02 -0.59
C ASP A 249 20.87 -18.73 -1.05
N PHE A 250 20.82 -20.06 -0.90
CA PHE A 250 19.60 -20.85 -1.12
C PHE A 250 18.41 -20.31 -0.30
N PHE A 251 18.62 -20.04 1.00
CA PHE A 251 17.57 -19.54 1.87
C PHE A 251 17.11 -18.13 1.46
N ASP A 252 18.05 -17.25 1.09
CA ASP A 252 17.73 -15.90 0.68
C ASP A 252 17.01 -15.86 -0.68
N CYS A 253 17.40 -16.71 -1.65
CA CYS A 253 16.72 -16.86 -2.94
C CYS A 253 15.29 -17.40 -2.78
N HIS A 254 15.09 -18.45 -1.98
CA HIS A 254 13.75 -18.98 -1.73
C HIS A 254 12.84 -17.95 -1.04
N ARG A 255 13.39 -17.10 -0.17
CA ARG A 255 12.63 -15.97 0.42
C ARG A 255 12.33 -14.87 -0.59
N LEU A 256 13.28 -14.55 -1.47
CA LEU A 256 13.10 -13.56 -2.53
C LEU A 256 11.97 -13.98 -3.50
N ILE A 257 11.95 -15.24 -3.95
CA ILE A 257 10.87 -15.80 -4.77
C ILE A 257 9.51 -15.61 -4.07
N ARG A 258 9.44 -15.96 -2.78
CA ARG A 258 8.20 -15.80 -2.00
C ARG A 258 7.77 -14.35 -1.87
N PHE A 259 8.71 -13.44 -1.62
CA PHE A 259 8.44 -12.02 -1.52
C PHE A 259 7.88 -11.48 -2.83
N ARG A 260 8.52 -11.83 -3.95
CA ARG A 260 8.09 -11.40 -5.27
C ARG A 260 6.75 -12.01 -5.66
N ARG A 261 6.50 -13.29 -5.34
CA ARG A 261 5.20 -13.95 -5.53
C ARG A 261 4.08 -13.18 -4.83
N ASN A 262 4.27 -12.78 -3.58
CA ASN A 262 3.26 -12.02 -2.84
C ASN A 262 2.95 -10.66 -3.47
N GLN A 263 3.94 -9.99 -4.07
CA GLN A 263 3.75 -8.73 -4.79
C GLN A 263 3.00 -8.92 -6.11
N LEU A 264 3.32 -9.97 -6.88
CA LEU A 264 2.59 -10.32 -8.11
C LEU A 264 1.13 -10.67 -7.81
N LEU A 265 0.87 -11.47 -6.76
CA LEU A 265 -0.48 -11.80 -6.34
C LEU A 265 -1.29 -10.54 -5.94
N LEU A 266 -0.63 -9.55 -5.32
CA LEU A 266 -1.29 -8.29 -5.02
C LEU A 266 -1.57 -7.50 -6.30
N ARG A 267 -0.59 -7.36 -7.21
CA ARG A 267 -0.75 -6.67 -8.50
C ARG A 267 -1.92 -7.24 -9.29
N ASP A 268 -1.94 -8.55 -9.50
CA ASP A 268 -2.96 -9.21 -10.32
C ASP A 268 -4.35 -9.05 -9.68
N ASN A 269 -4.42 -9.07 -8.35
CA ASN A 269 -5.67 -8.80 -7.66
C ASN A 269 -6.12 -7.33 -7.76
N ILE A 270 -5.18 -6.37 -7.71
CA ILE A 270 -5.48 -4.95 -7.92
C ILE A 270 -6.05 -4.74 -9.34
N LEU A 271 -5.41 -5.30 -10.37
CA LEU A 271 -5.87 -5.16 -11.76
C LEU A 271 -7.27 -5.77 -11.99
N ASN A 272 -7.54 -6.92 -11.36
CA ASN A 272 -8.87 -7.52 -11.39
C ASN A 272 -9.94 -6.64 -10.70
N GLN A 273 -9.60 -6.05 -9.55
CA GLN A 273 -10.49 -5.11 -8.87
C GLN A 273 -10.67 -3.84 -9.69
N LEU A 274 -9.61 -3.28 -10.27
CA LEU A 274 -9.65 -2.09 -11.11
C LEU A 274 -10.54 -2.29 -12.33
N SER A 275 -10.40 -3.44 -13.01
CA SER A 275 -11.28 -3.83 -14.12
C SER A 275 -12.76 -3.87 -13.71
N SER A 276 -13.04 -4.42 -12.52
CA SER A 276 -14.39 -4.56 -11.98
C SER A 276 -14.99 -3.20 -11.59
N GLU A 277 -14.21 -2.36 -10.92
CA GLU A 277 -14.61 -1.03 -10.46
C GLU A 277 -14.81 -0.06 -11.65
N LEU A 278 -13.89 -0.05 -12.63
CA LEU A 278 -14.04 0.75 -13.84
C LEU A 278 -15.23 0.29 -14.68
N SER A 279 -15.46 -1.03 -14.79
CA SER A 279 -16.66 -1.54 -15.46
C SER A 279 -17.94 -1.10 -14.73
N ARG A 280 -17.94 -1.14 -13.39
CA ARG A 280 -19.08 -0.74 -12.57
C ARG A 280 -19.39 0.74 -12.74
N ILE A 281 -18.39 1.61 -12.70
CA ILE A 281 -18.57 3.05 -12.90
C ILE A 281 -18.95 3.36 -14.35
N GLY A 282 -18.27 2.75 -15.31
CA GLY A 282 -18.54 2.94 -16.74
C GLY A 282 -19.96 2.54 -17.15
N ARG A 283 -20.59 1.58 -16.44
CA ARG A 283 -22.01 1.25 -16.61
C ARG A 283 -22.98 2.38 -16.28
N GLY A 284 -22.54 3.39 -15.52
CA GLY A 284 -23.27 4.64 -15.33
C GLY A 284 -23.42 5.47 -16.60
N TYR A 285 -22.46 5.38 -17.53
CA TYR A 285 -22.47 6.08 -18.82
C TYR A 285 -23.01 5.21 -19.95
N ASN A 286 -22.60 3.93 -19.98
CA ASN A 286 -23.03 2.96 -20.97
C ASN A 286 -23.34 1.63 -20.27
N ALA A 287 -24.62 1.27 -20.17
CA ALA A 287 -25.08 0.10 -19.40
C ALA A 287 -24.41 -1.23 -19.79
N LYS A 288 -23.87 -1.35 -21.02
CA LYS A 288 -23.17 -2.55 -21.50
C LYS A 288 -21.66 -2.47 -21.33
N PHE A 289 -21.11 -1.36 -20.81
CA PHE A 289 -19.67 -1.16 -20.70
C PHE A 289 -18.98 -2.25 -19.88
N SER A 290 -17.84 -2.69 -20.40
CA SER A 290 -16.94 -3.61 -19.73
C SER A 290 -15.51 -3.32 -20.14
N ILE A 291 -14.62 -3.36 -19.16
CA ILE A 291 -13.18 -3.27 -19.36
C ILE A 291 -12.50 -4.39 -18.58
N LYS A 292 -11.51 -5.02 -19.21
CA LYS A 292 -10.62 -5.98 -18.57
C LYS A 292 -9.18 -5.52 -18.79
N ILE A 293 -8.47 -5.34 -17.70
CA ILE A 293 -7.06 -4.99 -17.67
C ILE A 293 -6.31 -6.21 -17.13
N SER A 294 -5.31 -6.66 -17.88
CA SER A 294 -4.46 -7.78 -17.53
C SER A 294 -3.01 -7.48 -17.87
N VAL A 295 -2.12 -8.25 -17.25
CA VAL A 295 -0.68 -8.17 -17.47
C VAL A 295 -0.31 -8.90 -18.77
N THR A 296 0.62 -8.37 -19.55
CA THR A 296 1.22 -9.08 -20.70
C THR A 296 2.39 -9.97 -20.27
N ASP A 297 2.87 -10.83 -21.18
CA ASP A 297 4.02 -11.70 -20.93
C ASP A 297 5.34 -10.94 -20.72
N GLU A 298 5.35 -9.62 -20.96
CA GLU A 298 6.51 -8.76 -20.71
C GLU A 298 6.79 -8.59 -19.22
N LEU A 299 5.77 -8.71 -18.36
CA LEU A 299 5.94 -8.57 -16.90
C LEU A 299 6.06 -9.92 -16.20
N PRO A 300 6.77 -9.97 -15.06
CA PRO A 300 6.90 -11.19 -14.28
C PRO A 300 5.54 -11.79 -13.93
N ASN A 301 5.45 -13.11 -14.03
CA ASN A 301 4.26 -13.88 -13.69
C ASN A 301 4.54 -14.88 -12.55
N VAL A 302 3.47 -15.31 -11.88
CA VAL A 302 3.57 -16.24 -10.74
C VAL A 302 3.95 -17.65 -11.18
N ALA A 303 3.56 -18.07 -12.39
CA ALA A 303 3.84 -19.41 -12.90
C ALA A 303 5.35 -19.66 -13.01
N HIS A 304 6.10 -18.71 -13.58
CA HIS A 304 7.55 -18.79 -13.68
C HIS A 304 8.24 -18.71 -12.32
N LEU A 305 7.69 -17.96 -11.34
CA LEU A 305 8.19 -18.03 -9.97
C LEU A 305 7.98 -19.40 -9.31
N ASN A 306 6.92 -20.13 -9.67
CA ASN A 306 6.71 -21.49 -9.17
C ASN A 306 7.72 -22.46 -9.79
N GLU A 307 7.95 -22.33 -11.10
CA GLU A 307 8.98 -23.10 -11.82
C GLU A 307 10.38 -22.84 -11.25
N LEU A 308 10.75 -21.57 -11.02
CA LEU A 308 12.03 -21.20 -10.40
C LEU A 308 12.16 -21.74 -8.97
N GLU A 309 11.07 -21.79 -8.19
CA GLU A 309 11.10 -22.40 -6.84
C GLU A 309 11.36 -23.89 -6.92
N GLU A 310 10.72 -24.60 -7.86
CA GLU A 310 10.92 -26.03 -8.07
C GLU A 310 12.34 -26.33 -8.55
N ARG A 311 12.85 -25.61 -9.56
CA ARG A 311 14.22 -25.75 -10.06
C ARG A 311 15.26 -25.43 -8.98
N LEU A 312 15.01 -24.43 -8.12
CA LEU A 312 15.89 -24.11 -6.98
C LEU A 312 15.99 -25.28 -6.02
N VAL A 313 14.87 -25.93 -5.69
CA VAL A 313 14.84 -27.10 -4.80
C VAL A 313 15.62 -28.28 -5.37
N HIS A 314 15.64 -28.44 -6.70
CA HIS A 314 16.40 -29.47 -7.40
C HIS A 314 17.84 -29.06 -7.73
N GLU A 315 18.28 -27.87 -7.32
CA GLU A 315 19.61 -27.31 -7.61
C GLU A 315 19.88 -27.13 -9.12
N GLU A 316 18.83 -26.93 -9.92
CA GLU A 316 18.86 -26.80 -11.40
C GLU A 316 18.91 -25.35 -11.90
N VAL A 317 19.05 -24.38 -10.99
CA VAL A 317 19.03 -22.95 -11.29
C VAL A 317 20.08 -22.23 -10.45
N GLY A 318 20.80 -21.29 -11.07
CA GLY A 318 21.75 -20.45 -10.37
C GLY A 318 21.05 -19.39 -9.51
N PHE A 319 21.68 -18.98 -8.41
CA PHE A 319 21.15 -17.90 -7.57
C PHE A 319 21.03 -16.58 -8.35
N ASP A 320 21.96 -16.30 -9.26
CA ASP A 320 21.94 -15.10 -10.10
C ASP A 320 20.70 -15.06 -10.99
N GLU A 321 20.29 -16.18 -11.60
CA GLU A 321 19.07 -16.26 -12.43
C GLU A 321 17.82 -15.86 -11.63
N ILE A 322 17.73 -16.28 -10.37
CA ILE A 322 16.61 -15.93 -9.49
C ILE A 322 16.65 -14.44 -9.12
N ILE A 323 17.84 -13.93 -8.78
CA ILE A 323 18.04 -12.52 -8.43
C ILE A 323 17.68 -11.63 -9.62
N ASP A 324 18.18 -11.97 -10.81
CA ASP A 324 17.94 -11.24 -12.04
C ASP A 324 16.45 -11.23 -12.40
N TYR A 325 15.77 -12.38 -12.33
CA TYR A 325 14.33 -12.42 -12.55
C TYR A 325 13.55 -11.62 -11.49
N CYS A 326 13.92 -11.72 -10.21
CA CYS A 326 13.19 -11.04 -9.13
C CYS A 326 13.44 -9.53 -9.05
N TYR A 327 14.58 -9.04 -9.54
CA TYR A 327 14.91 -7.62 -9.59
C TYR A 327 14.80 -7.03 -10.99
N ASN A 328 14.51 -7.85 -12.00
CA ASN A 328 14.49 -7.47 -13.41
C ASN A 328 15.81 -6.78 -13.82
N ARG A 329 16.95 -7.39 -13.46
CA ARG A 329 18.30 -6.93 -13.83
C ARG A 329 18.71 -7.40 -15.21
#